data_AF-A0A529L8E1-F1
#
_entry.id   AF-A0A529L8E1-F1
#
_cell.length_a   1.000
_cell.length_b   1.000
_cell.length_c   1.000
_cell.angle_alpha   90.00
_cell.angle_beta   90.00
_cell.angle_gamma   90.00
#
_symmetry.space_group_name_H-M   'P 1'
#
loop_
_entity.id
_entity.type
_entity.pdbx_description
1 polymer ?
#
loop_
_entity_poly.entity_id
_entity_poly.type
_entity_poly.pdbx_seq_one_letter_code
_entity_poly.pdbx_strand_id
1 'polypeptide(L)' 'MSRAFTREEDSENAIAGIGERPISTHRNLVTERGLAQIEENLAELRDILAKAERRADRERIAVVSRDLRYWT' A
#
# COMPACT_ATOMS: atom_id res chain seq x y z
N MET A 1 4.29 -25.06 30.58
CA MET A 1 3.79 -25.75 29.37
C MET A 1 2.72 -24.88 28.73
N SER A 2 3.08 -24.05 27.75
CA SER A 2 2.09 -23.38 26.90
C SER A 2 2.54 -23.59 25.45
N ARG A 3 1.92 -24.58 24.81
CA ARG A 3 1.93 -24.72 23.36
C ARG A 3 0.77 -23.88 22.85
N ALA A 4 1.09 -22.87 22.07
CA ALA A 4 0.18 -22.35 21.05
C ALA A 4 1.04 -22.00 19.83
N PHE A 5 1.66 -23.03 19.25
CA PHE A 5 1.92 -23.05 17.82
C PHE A 5 0.54 -23.06 17.14
N THR A 6 0.10 -21.91 16.67
CA THR A 6 -1.08 -21.81 15.81
C THR A 6 -0.58 -21.57 14.39
N ARG A 7 -0.49 -22.68 13.66
CA ARG A 7 -0.54 -22.82 12.19
C ARG A 7 0.23 -21.76 11.39
N GLU A 8 1.48 -22.08 11.11
CA GLU A 8 2.02 -21.91 9.75
C GLU A 8 1.12 -22.71 8.77
N GLU A 9 1.02 -22.27 7.52
CA GLU A 9 0.34 -22.93 6.38
C GLU A 9 -1.10 -22.48 6.05
N ASP A 10 -1.32 -21.16 5.96
CA ASP A 10 -2.15 -20.59 4.89
C ASP A 10 -1.33 -19.54 4.08
N SER A 11 -0.01 -19.76 4.01
CA SER A 11 0.97 -18.83 3.43
C SER A 11 1.20 -19.01 1.93
N GLU A 12 0.26 -19.60 1.18
CA GLU A 12 0.37 -19.63 -0.30
C GLU A 12 -0.18 -18.34 -0.95
N ASN A 13 -0.90 -17.49 -0.21
CA ASN A 13 -1.39 -16.20 -0.72
C ASN A 13 -1.21 -15.02 0.26
N ALA A 14 -0.56 -15.24 1.40
CA ALA A 14 -0.16 -14.13 2.26
C ALA A 14 1.01 -13.40 1.58
N ILE A 15 0.74 -12.23 1.00
CA ILE A 15 1.80 -11.26 0.69
C ILE A 15 2.32 -10.79 2.05
N ALA A 16 3.14 -11.62 2.68
CA ALA A 16 3.67 -11.43 4.00
C ALA A 16 4.61 -10.22 3.97
N GLY A 17 4.34 -9.23 4.81
CA GLY A 17 5.35 -8.24 5.18
C GLY A 17 5.28 -6.87 4.52
N ILE A 18 4.21 -6.52 3.80
CA ILE A 18 4.00 -5.11 3.43
C ILE A 18 3.50 -4.38 4.67
N GLY A 19 4.43 -3.89 5.47
CA GLY A 19 4.13 -3.07 6.65
C GLY A 19 3.36 -1.80 6.28
N GLU A 20 2.59 -1.29 7.24
CA GLU A 20 1.86 -0.03 7.08
C GLU A 20 2.79 1.18 7.22
N ARG A 21 2.39 2.30 6.60
CA ARG A 21 3.09 3.57 6.76
C ARG A 21 2.73 4.20 8.12
N PRO A 22 3.70 4.80 8.83
CA PRO A 22 3.41 5.59 10.02
C PRO A 22 2.45 6.74 9.69
N ILE A 23 1.38 6.89 10.47
CA ILE A 23 0.43 7.99 10.33
C ILE A 23 0.86 9.12 11.28
N SER A 24 1.10 10.31 10.71
CA SER A 24 1.36 11.51 11.51
C SER A 24 0.14 11.86 12.37
N THR A 25 0.36 12.18 13.64
CA THR A 25 -0.68 12.67 14.56
C THR A 25 -0.94 14.18 14.39
N HIS A 26 -0.11 14.87 13.60
CA HIS A 26 -0.22 16.30 13.37
C HIS A 26 -1.01 16.60 12.10
N ARG A 27 -1.52 17.84 12.02
CA ARG A 27 -2.22 18.33 10.83
C ARG A 27 -1.24 18.42 9.64
N ASN A 28 -1.61 17.78 8.53
CA ASN A 28 -0.89 17.91 7.27
C ASN A 28 -1.37 19.19 6.55
N LEU A 29 -0.55 20.24 6.57
CA LEU A 29 -0.82 21.49 5.84
C LEU A 29 -0.24 21.38 4.43
N VAL A 30 -1.05 21.72 3.42
CA VAL A 30 -0.70 21.58 2.02
C VAL A 30 -0.89 22.92 1.31
N THR A 31 0.08 23.32 0.50
CA THR A 31 -0.03 24.49 -0.40
C THR A 31 -0.68 24.07 -1.71
N GLU A 32 -1.20 24.99 -2.52
CA GLU A 32 -1.79 24.67 -3.83
C GLU A 32 -0.83 23.87 -4.73
N ARG A 33 0.44 24.27 -4.78
CA ARG A 33 1.48 23.50 -5.50
C ARG A 33 1.67 22.11 -4.91
N GLY A 34 1.64 21.98 -3.59
CA GLY A 34 1.75 20.68 -2.92
C GLY A 34 0.54 19.78 -3.21
N LEU A 35 -0.65 20.35 -3.32
CA LEU A 35 -1.86 19.61 -3.69
C LEU A 35 -1.74 19.07 -5.12
N ALA A 36 -1.31 19.90 -6.08
CA ALA A 36 -1.10 19.46 -7.45
C ALA A 36 -0.07 18.31 -7.54
N GLN A 37 1.00 18.37 -6.73
CA GLN A 37 1.97 17.28 -6.65
C GLN A 37 1.37 15.98 -6.09
N ILE A 38 0.51 16.07 -5.08
CA ILE A 38 -0.19 14.91 -4.52
C ILE A 38 -1.12 14.30 -5.57
N GLU A 39 -1.86 15.12 -6.30
CA GLU A 39 -2.77 14.67 -7.36
C GLU A 39 -2.02 13.96 -8.51
N GLU A 40 -0.88 14.52 -8.93
CA GLU A 40 -0.01 13.90 -9.94
C GLU A 40 0.53 12.54 -9.47
N ASN A 41 1.03 12.46 -8.23
CA ASN A 41 1.49 11.20 -7.65
C ASN A 41 0.36 10.17 -7.55
N LEU A 42 -0.86 10.60 -7.23
CA LEU A 42 -2.01 9.72 -7.14
C LEU A 42 -2.42 9.17 -8.51
N ALA A 43 -2.33 10.00 -9.56
CA ALA A 43 -2.54 9.55 -10.94
C ALA A 43 -1.46 8.54 -11.37
N GLU A 44 -0.20 8.80 -11.03
CA GLU A 44 0.91 7.88 -11.31
C GLU A 44 0.72 6.53 -10.62
N LEU A 45 0.39 6.52 -9.32
CA LEU A 45 0.15 5.28 -8.57
C LEU A 45 -0.99 4.45 -9.17
N ARG A 46 -2.06 5.09 -9.66
CA ARG A 46 -3.16 4.39 -10.33
C ARG A 46 -2.72 3.76 -11.65
N ASP A 47 -1.90 4.46 -12.45
CA ASP A 47 -1.34 3.89 -13.68
C ASP A 47 -0.37 2.73 -13.39
N ILE A 48 0.47 2.86 -12.36
CA ILE A 48 1.34 1.76 -11.91
C ILE A 48 0.51 0.56 -11.48
N LEU A 49 -0.57 0.76 -10.72
CA LEU A 49 -1.46 -0.32 -10.31
C LEU A 49 -2.04 -1.03 -11.54
N ALA A 50 -2.61 -0.28 -12.49
CA ALA A 50 -3.18 -0.85 -13.70
C ALA A 50 -2.13 -1.61 -14.55
N LYS A 51 -0.90 -1.12 -14.61
CA LYS A 51 0.22 -1.81 -15.27
C LYS A 51 0.60 -3.10 -14.54
N ALA A 52 0.64 -3.08 -13.20
CA ALA A 52 0.96 -4.24 -12.37
C ALA A 52 -0.12 -5.32 -12.49
N GLU A 53 -1.39 -4.94 -12.49
CA GLU A 53 -2.53 -5.83 -12.72
C GLU A 53 -2.44 -6.54 -14.08
N ARG A 54 -2.14 -5.78 -15.16
CA ARG A 54 -1.94 -6.36 -16.50
C ARG A 54 -0.80 -7.38 -16.56
N ARG A 55 0.20 -7.23 -15.68
CA ARG A 55 1.35 -8.14 -15.58
C ARG A 55 1.17 -9.25 -14.55
N ALA A 56 0.03 -9.26 -13.82
CA ALA A 56 -0.21 -10.11 -12.67
C ALA A 56 0.92 -10.03 -11.60
N ASP A 57 1.54 -8.86 -11.45
CA ASP A 57 2.62 -8.60 -10.49
C ASP A 57 2.03 -8.39 -9.09
N ARG A 58 1.83 -9.49 -8.37
CA ARG A 58 1.15 -9.52 -7.06
C ARG A 58 1.85 -8.64 -6.02
N GLU A 59 3.18 -8.60 -6.00
CA GLU A 59 3.93 -7.80 -5.04
C GLU A 59 3.72 -6.31 -5.30
N ARG A 60 3.86 -5.89 -6.57
CA ARG A 60 3.68 -4.48 -6.95
C ARG A 60 2.24 -4.02 -6.73
N ILE A 61 1.27 -4.87 -7.06
CA ILE A 61 -0.16 -4.60 -6.79
C ILE A 61 -0.35 -4.32 -5.30
N ALA A 62 0.19 -5.16 -4.43
CA ALA A 62 -0.02 -5.03 -2.99
C ALA A 62 0.66 -3.79 -2.38
N VAL A 63 1.87 -3.45 -2.83
CA VAL A 63 2.56 -2.23 -2.37
C VAL A 63 1.80 -0.98 -2.79
N VAL A 64 1.36 -0.91 -4.06
CA VAL A 64 0.65 0.26 -4.58
C VAL A 64 -0.75 0.37 -3.99
N SER A 65 -1.43 -0.77 -3.79
CA SER A 65 -2.74 -0.81 -3.13
C SER A 65 -2.67 -0.32 -1.68
N ARG A 66 -1.60 -0.66 -0.94
CA ARG A 66 -1.36 -0.08 0.39
C ARG A 66 -1.20 1.44 0.30
N ASP A 67 -0.36 1.93 -0.61
CA ASP A 67 -0.08 3.37 -0.72
C ASP A 67 -1.31 4.19 -1.10
N LEU A 68 -2.16 3.68 -1.99
CA LEU A 68 -3.41 4.33 -2.39
C LEU A 68 -4.43 4.43 -1.25
N ARG A 69 -4.41 3.49 -0.29
CA ARG A 69 -5.34 3.46 0.85
C ARG A 69 -5.25 4.69 1.75
N TYR A 70 -4.13 5.40 1.74
CA TYR A 70 -3.92 6.61 2.53
C TYR A 70 -4.52 7.88 1.90
N TRP A 71 -5.13 7.76 0.72
CA TRP A 71 -5.68 8.88 -0.05
C TRP A 71 -7.16 8.70 -0.42
N THR A 72 -7.83 7.69 0.13
CA THR A 72 -9.27 7.38 -0.04
C THR A 72 -10.01 7.57 1.27
#